data_AF-O17220-F1
#
_entry.id   AF-O17220-F1
#
_cell.length_a   1.000
_cell.length_b   1.000
_cell.length_c   1.000
_cell.angle_alpha   90.00
_cell.angle_beta   90.00
_cell.angle_gamma   90.00
#
_symmetry.space_group_name_H-M   'P 1'
#
loop_
_entity.id
_entity.type
_entity.pdbx_description
1 polymer ?
#
loop_
_entity_poly.entity_id
_entity_poly.type
_entity_poly.pdbx_seq_one_letter_code
_entity_poly.pdbx_strand_id
1 'polypeptide(L)'
;MTKPVGWCATWLPMIKLAQAICHFIVIMVFLDGRHQWYMYNAILTFSFLALFYSFFTILLRFFELTELHFMSFNFAAMLCNFVLMVLSLAFSGILIWDICNMRDGPHKIKYHDRLPPVTIGQDAWIRRCVLAASSLLLAGLLYLITYLKLRGVATS
;
A
#
# COMPACT_ATOMS: atom_id res chain seq x y z
N MET A 1 -4.65 16.23 -27.84
CA MET A 1 -3.66 15.32 -28.45
C MET A 1 -3.80 13.97 -27.76
N THR A 2 -4.00 12.88 -28.50
CA THR A 2 -3.96 11.52 -27.92
C THR A 2 -2.50 11.18 -27.60
N LYS A 3 -2.20 10.86 -26.34
CA LYS A 3 -0.84 10.45 -25.96
C LYS A 3 -0.37 9.25 -26.78
N PRO A 4 0.92 9.13 -27.10
CA PRO A 4 1.44 7.90 -27.69
C PRO A 4 1.11 6.72 -26.77
N VAL A 5 0.74 5.58 -27.34
CA VAL A 5 0.32 4.36 -26.60
C VAL A 5 1.32 3.98 -25.49
N GLY A 6 2.59 4.32 -25.64
CA GLY A 6 3.65 4.08 -24.65
C GLY A 6 3.67 5.00 -23.42
N TRP A 7 2.76 5.98 -23.27
CA TRP A 7 2.79 6.89 -22.12
C TRP A 7 2.60 6.15 -20.78
N CYS A 8 1.74 5.13 -20.75
CA CYS A 8 1.50 4.31 -19.57
C CYS A 8 2.65 3.33 -19.28
N ALA A 9 3.54 3.11 -20.26
CA ALA A 9 4.76 2.32 -20.11
C ALA A 9 5.94 3.17 -19.59
N THR A 10 5.71 4.42 -19.20
CA THR A 10 6.73 5.23 -18.51
C THR A 10 6.88 4.81 -17.05
N TRP A 11 8.02 5.17 -16.44
CA TRP A 11 8.39 4.70 -15.11
C TRP A 11 7.36 5.02 -14.02
N LEU A 12 6.76 6.22 -14.04
CA LEU A 12 5.88 6.68 -12.96
C LEU A 12 4.53 5.92 -12.98
N PRO A 13 3.77 5.86 -14.09
CA PRO A 13 2.56 5.05 -14.16
C PRO A 13 2.80 3.57 -13.84
N MET A 14 3.91 2.98 -14.30
CA MET A 14 4.24 1.58 -14.01
C MET A 14 4.46 1.34 -12.50
N ILE A 15 5.21 2.22 -11.82
CA ILE A 15 5.40 2.12 -10.37
C ILE A 15 4.08 2.35 -9.63
N LYS A 16 3.26 3.31 -10.05
CA LYS A 16 1.93 3.55 -9.46
C LYS A 16 0.98 2.36 -9.65
N LEU A 17 1.02 1.72 -10.81
CA LEU A 17 0.26 0.49 -11.06
C LEU A 17 0.75 -0.65 -10.16
N ALA A 18 2.06 -0.82 -9.97
CA ALA A 18 2.60 -1.80 -9.04
C ALA A 18 2.19 -1.53 -7.58
N GLN A 19 2.24 -0.26 -7.14
CA GLN A 19 1.73 0.15 -5.82
C GLN A 19 0.24 -0.17 -5.68
N ALA A 20 -0.57 0.13 -6.70
CA ALA A 20 -1.98 -0.19 -6.73
C ALA A 20 -2.23 -1.70 -6.60
N ILE A 21 -1.48 -2.54 -7.33
CA ILE A 21 -1.57 -4.00 -7.24
C ILE A 21 -1.24 -4.49 -5.83
N CYS A 22 -0.18 -3.97 -5.19
CA CYS A 22 0.18 -4.32 -3.82
C CYS A 22 -0.98 -4.02 -2.84
N HIS A 23 -1.58 -2.84 -2.93
CA HIS A 23 -2.72 -2.48 -2.05
C HIS A 23 -3.99 -3.26 -2.39
N PHE A 24 -4.22 -3.59 -3.67
CA PHE A 24 -5.34 -4.44 -4.07
C PHE A 24 -5.25 -5.84 -3.47
N ILE A 25 -4.05 -6.44 -3.43
CA ILE A 25 -3.82 -7.73 -2.76
C ILE A 25 -4.16 -7.64 -1.28
N VAL A 26 -3.70 -6.59 -0.59
CA VAL A 26 -3.98 -6.36 0.84
C VAL A 26 -5.48 -6.21 1.10
N ILE A 27 -6.20 -5.49 0.23
CA ILE A 27 -7.66 -5.37 0.30
C ILE A 27 -8.30 -6.76 0.22
N MET A 28 -7.98 -7.54 -0.81
CA MET A 28 -8.55 -8.88 -1.00
C MET A 28 -8.27 -9.82 0.17
N VAL A 29 -7.08 -9.74 0.77
CA VAL A 29 -6.74 -10.52 1.96
C VAL A 29 -7.62 -10.19 3.16
N PHE A 30 -7.81 -8.90 3.44
CA PHE A 30 -8.47 -8.47 4.67
C PHE A 30 -9.98 -8.32 4.58
N LEU A 31 -10.60 -8.42 3.40
CA LEU A 31 -12.07 -8.38 3.25
C LEU A 31 -12.79 -9.38 4.17
N ASP A 32 -12.23 -10.58 4.34
CA ASP A 32 -12.78 -11.66 5.17
C ASP A 32 -12.47 -11.49 6.68
N GLY A 33 -11.32 -10.90 7.02
CA GLY A 33 -10.82 -10.82 8.40
C GLY A 33 -11.11 -9.52 9.14
N ARG A 34 -11.89 -8.61 8.56
CA ARG A 34 -12.12 -7.24 9.06
C ARG A 34 -12.51 -7.15 10.53
N HIS A 35 -13.30 -8.10 11.02
CA HIS A 35 -13.81 -8.06 12.38
C HIS A 35 -12.92 -8.76 13.42
N GLN A 36 -11.76 -9.28 13.02
CA GLN A 36 -10.85 -9.98 13.94
C GLN A 36 -10.08 -9.01 14.83
N TRP A 37 -9.62 -7.91 14.24
CA TRP A 37 -8.79 -6.93 14.93
C TRP A 37 -8.90 -5.55 14.26
N TYR A 38 -9.03 -4.50 15.05
CA TYR A 38 -9.18 -3.13 14.54
C TYR A 38 -8.03 -2.70 13.62
N MET A 39 -6.81 -3.19 13.83
CA MET A 39 -5.68 -2.86 12.93
C MET A 39 -5.89 -3.42 11.52
N TYR A 40 -6.57 -4.54 11.34
CA TYR A 40 -6.90 -5.03 10.00
C TYR A 40 -7.85 -4.06 9.27
N ASN A 41 -8.80 -3.44 9.97
CA ASN A 41 -9.64 -2.38 9.39
C ASN A 41 -8.84 -1.12 9.06
N ALA A 42 -7.89 -0.75 9.91
CA ALA A 42 -7.00 0.39 9.65
C ALA A 42 -6.15 0.15 8.38
N ILE A 43 -5.55 -1.04 8.26
CA ILE A 43 -4.76 -1.48 7.09
C ILE A 43 -5.63 -1.52 5.83
N LEU A 44 -6.85 -2.04 5.93
CA LEU A 44 -7.78 -2.09 4.82
C LEU A 44 -8.16 -0.67 4.34
N THR A 45 -8.54 0.21 5.26
CA THR A 45 -8.91 1.61 4.95
C THR A 45 -7.75 2.35 4.32
N PHE A 46 -6.55 2.22 4.91
CA PHE A 46 -5.32 2.74 4.34
C PHE A 46 -5.08 2.24 2.92
N SER A 47 -5.27 0.94 2.67
CA SER A 47 -5.03 0.35 1.34
C SER A 47 -6.02 0.86 0.30
N PHE A 48 -7.28 1.12 0.66
CA PHE A 48 -8.24 1.78 -0.23
C PHE A 48 -7.81 3.21 -0.60
N LEU A 49 -7.37 4.01 0.39
CA LEU A 49 -6.91 5.38 0.15
C LEU A 49 -5.64 5.40 -0.72
N ALA A 50 -4.70 4.49 -0.47
CA ALA A 50 -3.45 4.38 -1.22
C ALA A 50 -3.68 3.88 -2.66
N LEU A 51 -4.65 2.98 -2.86
CA LEU A 51 -5.10 2.55 -4.18
C LEU A 51 -5.68 3.73 -4.96
N PHE A 52 -6.58 4.51 -4.34
CA PHE A 52 -7.15 5.71 -4.95
C PHE A 52 -6.08 6.73 -5.32
N TYR A 53 -5.13 7.01 -4.41
CA TYR A 53 -4.01 7.91 -4.69
C TYR A 53 -3.16 7.46 -5.88
N SER A 54 -2.92 6.15 -6.02
CA SER A 54 -2.14 5.59 -7.12
C SER A 54 -2.85 5.84 -8.47
N PHE A 55 -4.15 5.56 -8.56
CA PHE A 55 -4.93 5.86 -9.75
C PHE A 55 -5.03 7.36 -10.04
N PHE A 56 -5.29 8.17 -9.01
CA PHE A 56 -5.34 9.61 -9.15
C PHE A 56 -4.04 10.18 -9.71
N THR A 57 -2.88 9.71 -9.24
CA THR A 57 -1.57 10.13 -9.78
C THR A 57 -1.40 9.75 -11.26
N ILE A 58 -1.87 8.56 -11.66
CA ILE A 58 -1.85 8.15 -13.07
C ILE A 58 -2.73 9.06 -13.92
N LEU A 59 -3.93 9.39 -13.45
CA LEU A 59 -4.86 10.29 -14.14
C LEU A 59 -4.28 11.70 -14.26
N LEU A 60 -3.71 12.26 -13.19
CA LEU A 60 -3.07 13.58 -13.25
C LEU A 60 -1.92 13.63 -14.27
N ARG A 61 -1.13 12.55 -14.37
CA ARG A 61 -0.09 12.44 -15.39
C ARG A 61 -0.68 12.29 -16.79
N PHE A 62 -1.81 11.62 -16.94
CA PHE A 62 -2.53 11.52 -18.21
C PHE A 62 -3.07 12.87 -18.68
N PHE A 63 -3.70 13.65 -17.79
CA PHE A 63 -4.28 14.95 -18.12
C PHE A 63 -3.28 16.11 -18.13
N GLU A 64 -1.99 15.85 -17.89
CA GLU A 64 -0.91 16.87 -17.91
C GLU A 64 -1.12 18.05 -16.96
N LEU A 65 -2.00 17.87 -15.96
CA LEU A 65 -2.25 18.86 -14.91
C LEU A 65 -1.02 19.15 -14.06
N THR A 66 0.04 18.34 -14.20
CA THR A 66 1.34 18.56 -13.56
C THR A 66 2.08 19.77 -14.13
N GLU A 67 1.78 20.22 -15.35
CA GLU A 67 2.51 21.34 -15.97
C GLU A 67 2.05 22.72 -15.47
N LEU A 68 0.78 22.88 -15.07
CA LEU A 68 0.26 24.17 -14.58
C LEU A 68 0.89 24.64 -13.26
N HIS A 69 1.29 23.72 -12.39
CA HIS A 69 1.79 24.01 -11.03
C HIS A 69 2.93 23.07 -10.62
N PHE A 70 3.95 22.97 -11.48
CA PHE A 70 4.98 21.92 -11.40
C PHE A 70 5.69 21.83 -10.03
N MET A 71 6.14 22.97 -9.47
CA MET A 71 6.87 22.97 -8.20
C MET A 71 5.99 22.50 -7.01
N SER A 72 4.79 23.05 -6.85
CA SER A 72 3.92 22.69 -5.72
C SER A 72 3.42 21.26 -5.84
N PHE A 73 3.17 20.78 -7.06
CA PHE A 73 2.72 19.41 -7.29
C PHE A 73 3.80 18.39 -6.93
N ASN A 74 5.05 18.61 -7.35
CA ASN A 74 6.15 17.69 -7.04
C ASN A 74 6.42 17.61 -5.53
N PHE A 75 6.40 18.76 -4.84
CA PHE A 75 6.57 18.77 -3.39
C PHE A 75 5.45 18.01 -2.67
N ALA A 76 4.19 18.27 -3.02
CA ALA A 76 3.04 17.57 -2.45
C ALA A 76 3.12 16.05 -2.74
N ALA A 77 3.45 15.67 -3.98
CA ALA A 77 3.63 14.28 -4.36
C ALA A 77 4.75 13.61 -3.55
N MET A 78 5.89 14.27 -3.35
CA MET A 78 6.97 13.77 -2.51
C MET A 78 6.48 13.52 -1.07
N LEU A 79 5.80 14.50 -0.47
CA LEU A 79 5.28 14.37 0.89
C LEU A 79 4.30 13.18 1.00
N CYS A 80 3.36 13.06 0.06
CA CYS A 80 2.44 11.93 0.03
C CYS A 80 3.16 10.58 -0.11
N ASN A 81 4.15 10.46 -1.01
CA ASN A 81 4.92 9.22 -1.16
C ASN A 81 5.70 8.90 0.13
N PHE A 82 6.27 9.90 0.81
CA PHE A 82 6.95 9.68 2.08
C PHE A 82 6.00 9.18 3.17
N VAL A 83 4.83 9.80 3.32
CA VAL A 83 3.82 9.36 4.29
C VAL A 83 3.33 7.94 3.99
N LEU A 84 3.00 7.65 2.73
CA LEU A 84 2.54 6.32 2.30
C LEU A 84 3.62 5.25 2.48
N MET A 85 4.89 5.59 2.25
CA MET A 85 6.03 4.72 2.55
C MET A 85 6.06 4.38 4.04
N VAL A 86 6.08 5.38 4.92
CA VAL A 86 6.17 5.18 6.37
C VAL A 86 5.01 4.32 6.87
N LEU A 87 3.78 4.63 6.45
CA LEU A 87 2.60 3.87 6.85
C LEU A 87 2.61 2.43 6.32
N SER A 88 3.03 2.21 5.07
CA SER A 88 3.13 0.86 4.51
C SER A 88 4.14 0.01 5.28
N LEU A 89 5.31 0.58 5.63
CA LEU A 89 6.33 -0.12 6.40
C LEU A 89 5.89 -0.37 7.85
N ALA A 90 5.25 0.61 8.50
CA ALA A 90 4.72 0.46 9.84
C ALA A 90 3.66 -0.65 9.90
N PHE A 91 2.69 -0.65 8.97
CA PHE A 91 1.68 -1.69 8.90
C PHE A 91 2.24 -3.06 8.53
N SER A 92 3.25 -3.13 7.65
CA SER A 92 3.97 -4.37 7.39
C SER A 92 4.62 -4.92 8.68
N GLY A 93 5.28 -4.05 9.46
CA GLY A 93 5.86 -4.41 10.76
C GLY A 93 4.82 -4.89 11.77
N ILE A 94 3.67 -4.22 11.86
CA ILE A 94 2.54 -4.62 12.71
C ILE A 94 2.04 -6.01 12.32
N LEU A 95 1.89 -6.30 11.02
CA LEU A 95 1.46 -7.62 10.56
C LEU A 95 2.50 -8.70 10.84
N ILE A 96 3.80 -8.41 10.68
CA ILE A 96 4.86 -9.36 11.02
C ILE A 96 4.81 -9.69 12.51
N TRP A 97 4.64 -8.69 13.38
CA TRP A 97 4.46 -8.89 14.81
C TRP A 97 3.22 -9.73 15.13
N ASP A 98 2.09 -9.45 14.49
CA ASP A 98 0.84 -10.20 14.65
C ASP A 98 0.98 -11.66 14.20
N ILE A 99 1.64 -11.91 13.07
CA ILE A 99 1.95 -13.25 12.56
C ILE A 99 2.78 -14.05 13.55
N CYS A 100 3.80 -13.44 14.17
CA CYS A 100 4.60 -14.11 15.20
C CYS A 100 3.74 -14.51 16.41
N ASN A 101 2.91 -13.59 16.91
CA ASN A 101 2.02 -13.89 18.04
C ASN A 101 0.97 -14.96 17.71
N MET A 102 0.44 -14.98 16.48
CA MET A 102 -0.48 -16.04 16.04
C MET A 102 0.20 -17.41 15.99
N ARG A 103 1.50 -17.49 15.70
CA ARG A 103 2.24 -18.76 15.70
C ARG A 103 2.51 -19.29 17.11
N ASP A 104 2.71 -18.39 18.07
CA ASP A 104 2.91 -18.74 19.49
C ASP A 104 1.64 -19.27 20.18
N GLY A 105 0.48 -19.09 19.54
CA GLY A 105 -0.79 -19.71 19.93
C GLY A 105 -1.83 -18.75 20.50
N PRO A 106 -3.05 -19.26 20.80
CA PRO A 106 -4.22 -18.43 21.09
C PRO A 106 -4.08 -17.49 22.29
N HIS A 107 -3.22 -17.85 23.25
CA HIS A 107 -3.00 -17.09 24.48
C HIS A 107 -2.23 -15.77 24.26
N LYS A 108 -1.51 -15.62 23.14
CA LYS A 108 -0.78 -14.40 22.78
C LYS A 108 -1.63 -13.39 22.01
N ILE A 109 -2.68 -13.86 21.34
CA ILE A 109 -3.58 -13.03 20.52
C ILE A 109 -4.81 -12.53 21.29
N LYS A 110 -4.68 -12.30 22.60
CA LYS A 110 -5.77 -11.76 23.44
C LYS A 110 -6.24 -10.35 23.04
N TYR A 111 -5.46 -9.67 22.19
CA TYR A 111 -5.80 -8.36 21.63
C TYR A 111 -6.68 -8.46 20.37
N HIS A 112 -6.94 -9.67 19.85
CA HIS A 112 -7.94 -9.89 18.82
C HIS A 112 -9.33 -9.96 19.46
N ASP A 113 -10.29 -9.28 18.85
CA ASP A 113 -11.69 -9.31 19.29
C ASP A 113 -12.36 -10.65 18.95
N ARG A 114 -11.85 -11.34 17.93
CA ARG A 114 -12.35 -12.62 17.44
C ARG A 114 -11.21 -13.53 17.04
N LEU A 115 -11.49 -14.83 16.98
CA LEU A 115 -10.57 -15.80 16.38
C LEU A 115 -10.50 -15.64 14.85
N PRO A 116 -9.45 -16.21 14.21
CA PRO A 116 -9.37 -16.28 12.75
C PRO A 116 -10.63 -16.85 12.10
N PRO A 117 -10.97 -16.46 10.86
CA PRO A 117 -12.15 -16.97 10.16
C PRO A 117 -12.20 -18.50 10.16
N VAL A 118 -13.24 -19.06 10.78
CA VAL A 118 -13.38 -20.52 11.03
C VAL A 118 -13.34 -21.33 9.74
N THR A 119 -13.85 -20.77 8.63
CA THR A 119 -13.88 -21.40 7.31
C THR A 119 -12.51 -21.63 6.68
N ILE A 120 -11.49 -20.86 7.10
CA ILE A 120 -10.15 -20.88 6.52
C ILE A 120 -9.16 -21.53 7.49
N GLY A 121 -9.37 -21.35 8.80
CA GLY A 121 -8.46 -21.82 9.84
C GLY A 121 -7.24 -20.92 10.04
N GLN A 122 -6.59 -21.09 11.20
CA GLN A 122 -5.51 -20.21 11.66
C GLN A 122 -4.28 -20.23 10.74
N ASP A 123 -3.83 -21.41 10.29
CA ASP A 123 -2.63 -21.51 9.45
C ASP A 123 -2.81 -20.84 8.09
N ALA A 124 -3.98 -20.98 7.48
CA ALA A 124 -4.28 -20.33 6.21
C ALA A 124 -4.50 -18.83 6.38
N TRP A 125 -5.06 -18.39 7.52
CA TRP A 125 -5.13 -16.97 7.86
C TRP A 125 -3.74 -16.35 8.02
N ILE A 126 -2.82 -17.03 8.73
CA ILE A 126 -1.42 -16.62 8.85
C ILE A 126 -0.78 -16.46 7.48
N ARG A 127 -0.97 -17.42 6.55
CA ARG A 127 -0.43 -17.30 5.18
C ARG A 127 -0.96 -16.08 4.43
N ARG A 128 -2.25 -15.75 4.58
CA ARG A 128 -2.83 -14.53 4.01
C ARG A 128 -2.21 -13.27 4.62
N CYS A 129 -2.01 -13.24 5.94
CA CYS A 129 -1.34 -12.13 6.61
C CYS A 129 0.11 -11.97 6.15
N VAL A 130 0.85 -13.06 5.90
CA VAL A 130 2.19 -13.02 5.30
C VAL A 130 2.15 -12.35 3.92
N LEU A 131 1.21 -12.75 3.06
CA LEU A 131 1.05 -12.15 1.72
C LEU A 131 0.76 -10.64 1.81
N ALA A 132 -0.11 -10.22 2.73
CA ALA A 132 -0.38 -8.81 2.95
C ALA A 132 0.83 -8.03 3.50
N ALA A 133 1.55 -8.60 4.48
CA ALA A 133 2.76 -7.99 5.04
C ALA A 133 3.84 -7.79 3.99
N SER A 134 4.09 -8.80 3.15
CA SER A 134 5.04 -8.72 2.03
C SER A 134 4.59 -7.70 0.97
N SER A 135 3.29 -7.64 0.67
CA SER A 135 2.74 -6.68 -0.28
C SER A 135 2.88 -5.23 0.22
N LEU A 136 2.65 -4.98 1.50
CA LEU A 136 2.88 -3.67 2.12
C LEU A 136 4.36 -3.29 2.18
N LEU A 137 5.24 -4.26 2.46
CA LEU A 137 6.68 -4.03 2.42
C LEU A 137 7.11 -3.59 1.02
N LEU A 138 6.69 -4.32 -0.01
CA LEU A 138 6.97 -3.97 -1.41
C LEU A 138 6.38 -2.61 -1.78
N ALA A 139 5.14 -2.32 -1.40
CA ALA A 139 4.54 -1.00 -1.61
C ALA A 139 5.38 0.12 -0.98
N GLY A 140 5.83 -0.07 0.28
CA GLY A 140 6.72 0.85 0.97
C GLY A 140 8.01 1.13 0.17
N LEU A 141 8.67 0.08 -0.32
CA LEU A 141 9.86 0.22 -1.17
C LEU A 141 9.58 0.97 -2.48
N LEU A 142 8.44 0.71 -3.12
CA LEU A 142 8.03 1.41 -4.34
C LEU A 142 7.75 2.89 -4.08
N TYR A 143 7.16 3.23 -2.93
CA TYR A 143 6.95 4.63 -2.52
C TYR A 143 8.29 5.34 -2.27
N LEU A 144 9.26 4.66 -1.65
CA LEU A 144 10.62 5.17 -1.49
C LEU A 144 11.26 5.48 -2.84
N ILE A 145 11.18 4.56 -3.81
CA ILE A 145 11.72 4.77 -5.16
C ILE A 145 11.06 6.00 -5.81
N THR A 146 9.74 6.13 -5.71
CA THR A 146 9.00 7.27 -6.27
C THR A 146 9.43 8.59 -5.62
N TYR A 147 9.55 8.60 -4.29
CA TYR A 147 10.02 9.74 -3.52
C TYR A 147 11.42 10.19 -3.95
N LEU A 148 12.37 9.25 -4.02
CA LEU A 148 13.76 9.54 -4.41
C LEU A 148 13.86 10.05 -5.86
N LYS A 149 13.08 9.48 -6.78
CA LYS A 149 13.03 9.94 -8.18
C LYS A 149 12.48 11.35 -8.30
N LEU A 150 11.39 11.68 -7.59
CA LEU A 150 10.83 13.03 -7.59
C LEU A 150 11.78 14.04 -6.95
N ARG A 151 12.48 13.65 -5.87
CA ARG A 151 13.49 14.50 -5.23
C ARG A 151 14.66 14.80 -6.16
N GLY A 152 15.17 13.80 -6.89
CA GLY A 152 16.26 13.98 -7.84
C GLY A 152 15.92 14.98 -8.95
N VAL A 153 14.68 14.94 -9.45
CA VAL A 153 14.16 15.90 -10.45
C VAL A 153 13.97 17.29 -9.86
N ALA A 154 13.64 17.40 -8.57
CA ALA A 154 13.48 18.71 -7.91
C ALA A 154 14.82 19.41 -7.62
N THR A 155 15.94 18.68 -7.62
CA THR A 155 17.29 19.22 -7.39
C THR A 155 18.10 19.48 -8.65
N SER A 156 17.63 19.02 -9.81
CA SER A 156 18.23 19.24 -11.13
C SER A 156 17.60 20.43 -11.83
#